data_AF-A0A1W9TKP8-F1
#
_entry.id   AF-A0A1W9TKP8-F1
#
_cell.length_a   1.000
_cell.length_b   1.000
_cell.length_c   1.000
_cell.angle_alpha   90.00
_cell.angle_beta   90.00
_cell.angle_gamma   90.00
#
_symmetry.space_group_name_H-M   'P 1'
#
loop_
_entity.id
_entity.type
_entity.pdbx_description
1 polymer ?
#
loop_
_entity_poly.entity_id
_entity_poly.type
_entity_poly.pdbx_seq_one_letter_code
_entity_poly.pdbx_strand_id
1 'polypeptide(L)'
;MNRKLKLAKIVSYIILISYALISLFPFFWAFLVSITPLNGVNPDTEEKFGIDIMQWPPNINLFKIPPKVFGADATLKNYIKIFEVVPLYGRWILNTIVYAGALTIGHIILDTLGGYAFARLHFPLKNFWFSLFLATMMIPFQVIMIPQYNLMVKFGLVNTYAGLILPKLTGVFGLFLMRQFFLNFPKELEEAARIDGAGIIKTFFTIVAPNAKPAITALAIYTFLGAWNDFMWPLIMTSDKTMYTLTMGLNFFKTSYYTFWQYMMAASILMTIPMIMKGISSVATNVNEEMLQKMAEEKQNYFLEFIELEPPKIFDDTITLINDLKKNNIKIAVASSSKNTKRILEKLGIYNLFNTVVTGYDFKHGKPDPEIFLIAAKRMNINPKYCVVIEDAIEGINAGLNANMITIGIARHGNEKELAHADLVVNTLKKIDINLLNKLLDRRL
;
A
#
# COMPACT_ATOMS: atom_id res chain seq x y z
N MET A 1 -27.56 -8.93 -20.63
CA MET A 1 -27.10 -9.04 -19.22
C MET A 1 -28.05 -9.95 -18.46
N ASN A 2 -27.55 -11.02 -17.84
CA ASN A 2 -28.36 -12.14 -17.32
C ASN A 2 -29.32 -11.69 -16.18
N ARG A 3 -30.58 -12.13 -16.16
CA ARG A 3 -31.60 -11.68 -15.18
C ARG A 3 -31.16 -11.89 -13.71
N LYS A 4 -30.40 -12.97 -13.47
CA LYS A 4 -29.74 -13.26 -12.18
C LYS A 4 -28.67 -12.23 -11.78
N LEU A 5 -27.88 -11.74 -12.75
CA LEU A 5 -26.88 -10.68 -12.53
C LEU A 5 -27.53 -9.33 -12.20
N LYS A 6 -28.70 -9.03 -12.79
CA LYS A 6 -29.47 -7.82 -12.45
C LYS A 6 -30.05 -7.89 -11.04
N LEU A 7 -30.61 -9.04 -10.65
CA LEU A 7 -31.12 -9.25 -9.29
C LEU A 7 -30.02 -9.16 -8.23
N ALA A 8 -28.87 -9.80 -8.47
CA ALA A 8 -27.73 -9.74 -7.55
C ALA A 8 -27.26 -8.29 -7.32
N LYS A 9 -27.14 -7.47 -8.38
CA LYS A 9 -26.78 -6.05 -8.26
C LYS A 9 -27.79 -5.26 -7.42
N ILE A 10 -29.10 -5.48 -7.63
CA ILE A 10 -30.15 -4.81 -6.86
C ILE A 10 -30.03 -5.18 -5.38
N VAL A 11 -29.88 -6.47 -5.06
CA VAL A 11 -29.71 -6.94 -3.68
C VAL A 11 -28.44 -6.36 -3.05
N SER A 12 -27.32 -6.36 -3.76
CA SER A 12 -26.06 -5.73 -3.30
C SER A 12 -26.25 -4.25 -3.01
N TYR A 13 -26.93 -3.49 -3.88
CA TYR A 13 -27.18 -2.07 -3.64
C TYR A 13 -28.08 -1.83 -2.44
N ILE A 14 -29.13 -2.64 -2.25
CA ILE A 14 -29.98 -2.54 -1.07
C ILE A 14 -29.15 -2.76 0.20
N ILE A 15 -28.35 -3.83 0.26
CA ILE A 15 -27.50 -4.13 1.42
C ILE A 15 -26.51 -2.98 1.68
N LEU A 16 -25.84 -2.47 0.64
CA LEU A 16 -24.86 -1.39 0.77
C LEU A 16 -25.51 -0.07 1.21
N ILE A 17 -26.68 0.28 0.66
CA ILE A 17 -27.42 1.47 1.06
C ILE A 17 -27.90 1.34 2.50
N SER A 18 -28.47 0.20 2.88
CA SER A 18 -28.89 -0.06 4.27
C SER A 18 -27.71 0.03 5.23
N TYR A 19 -26.57 -0.58 4.90
CA TYR A 19 -25.36 -0.50 5.69
C TYR A 19 -24.86 0.95 5.82
N ALA A 20 -24.86 1.72 4.73
CA ALA A 20 -24.47 3.12 4.73
C ALA A 20 -25.41 3.96 5.63
N LEU A 21 -26.72 3.77 5.53
CA LEU A 21 -27.70 4.46 6.38
C LEU A 21 -27.49 4.16 7.86
N ILE A 22 -27.31 2.88 8.21
CA ILE A 22 -27.05 2.46 9.60
C ILE A 22 -25.73 3.05 10.11
N SER A 23 -24.68 3.04 9.28
CA SER A 23 -23.36 3.55 9.66
C SER A 23 -23.31 5.08 9.80
N LEU A 24 -24.10 5.81 9.01
CA LEU A 24 -24.16 7.28 9.03
C LEU A 24 -25.14 7.81 10.09
N PHE A 25 -26.09 7.00 10.54
CA PHE A 25 -27.11 7.42 11.51
C PHE A 25 -26.52 8.02 12.81
N PRO A 26 -25.50 7.44 13.47
CA PRO A 26 -24.90 8.05 14.65
C PRO A 26 -24.28 9.42 14.41
N PHE A 27 -23.68 9.64 13.23
CA PHE A 27 -23.09 10.93 12.85
C PHE A 27 -24.17 11.97 12.57
N PHE A 28 -25.24 11.57 11.89
CA PHE A 28 -26.41 12.42 11.68
C PHE A 28 -27.05 12.81 13.01
N TRP A 29 -27.22 11.87 13.93
CA TRP A 29 -27.73 12.13 15.27
C TRP A 29 -26.83 13.07 16.07
N ALA A 30 -25.52 12.81 16.10
CA ALA A 30 -24.54 13.67 16.77
C ALA A 30 -24.57 15.10 16.21
N PHE A 31 -24.71 15.24 14.89
CA PHE A 31 -24.88 16.54 14.24
C PHE A 31 -26.17 17.25 14.70
N LEU A 32 -27.32 16.57 14.71
CA LEU A 32 -28.57 17.15 15.19
C LEU A 32 -28.47 17.61 16.65
N VAL A 33 -27.91 16.79 17.52
CA VAL A 33 -27.70 17.13 18.93
C VAL A 33 -26.75 18.33 19.08
N SER A 34 -25.71 18.41 18.24
CA SER A 34 -24.73 19.51 18.26
C SER A 34 -25.33 20.88 17.96
N ILE A 35 -26.36 20.93 17.10
CA ILE A 35 -27.04 22.17 16.71
C ILE A 35 -28.29 22.46 17.55
N THR A 36 -28.59 21.61 18.54
CA THR A 36 -29.73 21.79 19.43
C THR A 36 -29.30 22.61 20.65
N PRO A 37 -29.98 23.70 21.04
CA PRO A 37 -29.63 24.43 22.25
C PRO A 37 -29.81 23.55 23.50
N LEU A 38 -29.15 23.91 24.60
CA LEU A 38 -29.36 23.22 25.90
C LEU A 38 -30.77 23.45 26.45
N ASN A 39 -31.23 24.70 26.35
CA ASN A 39 -32.49 25.16 26.90
C ASN A 39 -33.34 25.75 25.77
N GLY A 40 -34.61 25.36 25.71
CA GLY A 40 -35.65 26.06 24.97
C GLY A 40 -36.21 27.21 25.80
N VAL A 41 -36.88 28.16 25.14
CA VAL A 41 -37.63 29.24 25.78
C VAL A 41 -39.07 29.12 25.32
N ASN A 42 -40.01 29.08 26.25
CA ASN A 42 -41.42 29.14 25.90
C ASN A 42 -41.75 30.56 25.39
N PRO A 43 -42.25 30.73 24.15
CA PRO A 43 -42.56 32.06 23.61
C PRO A 43 -43.59 32.83 24.43
N ASP A 44 -44.49 32.14 25.10
CA ASP A 44 -45.64 32.75 25.79
C ASP A 44 -45.35 33.05 27.27
N THR A 45 -44.49 32.24 27.92
CA THR A 45 -44.19 32.36 29.35
C THR A 45 -42.75 32.79 29.65
N GLU A 46 -41.90 32.89 28.64
CA GLU A 46 -40.43 33.10 28.73
C GLU A 46 -39.67 32.09 29.60
N GLU A 47 -40.33 31.04 30.08
CA GLU A 47 -39.71 30.02 30.91
C GLU A 47 -38.72 29.18 30.12
N LYS A 48 -37.55 28.94 30.73
CA LYS A 48 -36.51 28.06 30.18
C LYS A 48 -36.78 26.63 30.57
N PHE A 49 -36.79 25.74 29.58
CA PHE A 49 -36.89 24.29 29.80
C PHE A 49 -35.73 23.56 29.13
N GLY A 50 -35.27 22.45 29.71
CA GLY A 50 -34.25 21.60 29.10
C GLY A 50 -34.80 20.86 27.89
N ILE A 51 -34.02 20.77 26.82
CA ILE A 51 -34.44 20.06 25.60
C ILE A 51 -34.10 18.57 25.72
N ASP A 52 -35.12 17.72 25.55
CA ASP A 52 -34.95 16.27 25.51
C ASP A 52 -34.41 15.81 24.16
N ILE A 53 -33.09 15.66 24.10
CA ILE A 53 -32.38 15.14 22.93
C ILE A 53 -32.50 13.62 22.74
N MET A 54 -33.14 12.90 23.68
CA MET A 54 -33.40 11.46 23.57
C MET A 54 -34.82 11.15 23.09
N GLN A 55 -35.60 12.19 22.77
CA GLN A 55 -36.96 12.05 22.27
C GLN A 55 -37.04 11.16 21.01
N TRP A 56 -37.93 10.17 21.03
CA TRP A 56 -38.24 9.32 19.88
C TRP A 56 -39.75 9.25 19.61
N PRO A 57 -40.21 9.49 18.36
CA PRO A 57 -39.44 9.99 17.22
C PRO A 57 -38.95 11.43 17.47
N PRO A 58 -37.77 11.82 16.94
CA PRO A 58 -37.24 13.16 17.17
C PRO A 58 -38.12 14.20 16.49
N ASN A 59 -38.48 15.27 17.21
CA ASN A 59 -39.25 16.37 16.63
C ASN A 59 -38.34 17.26 15.76
N ILE A 60 -38.28 16.95 14.46
CA ILE A 60 -37.43 17.64 13.49
C ILE A 60 -38.31 18.30 12.43
N ASN A 61 -38.10 19.59 12.19
CA ASN A 61 -38.67 20.31 11.06
C ASN A 61 -37.57 21.15 10.39
N LEU A 62 -36.96 20.57 9.35
CA LEU A 62 -35.88 21.18 8.58
C LEU A 62 -36.35 22.29 7.62
N PHE A 63 -37.66 22.39 7.37
CA PHE A 63 -38.23 23.33 6.41
C PHE A 63 -38.61 24.68 7.04
N LYS A 64 -38.58 24.78 8.37
CA LYS A 64 -38.73 26.06 9.08
C LYS A 64 -37.39 26.83 9.08
N ILE A 65 -37.43 28.15 9.09
CA ILE A 65 -36.25 29.01 9.21
C ILE A 65 -36.35 29.81 10.52
N PRO A 66 -35.48 29.58 11.51
CA PRO A 66 -34.47 28.52 11.57
C PRO A 66 -35.08 27.10 11.68
N PRO A 67 -34.35 26.03 11.28
CA PRO A 67 -34.80 24.65 11.43
C PRO A 67 -35.14 24.32 12.89
N LYS A 68 -36.17 23.51 13.12
CA LYS A 68 -36.45 22.97 14.46
C LYS A 68 -35.84 21.58 14.63
N VAL A 69 -35.14 21.37 15.73
CA VAL A 69 -34.51 20.10 16.10
C VAL A 69 -34.80 19.84 17.57
N PHE A 70 -35.35 18.65 17.88
CA PHE A 70 -35.87 18.30 19.21
C PHE A 70 -36.84 19.36 19.78
N GLY A 71 -37.69 19.92 18.92
CA GLY A 71 -38.70 20.91 19.32
C GLY A 71 -38.20 22.35 19.52
N ALA A 72 -36.90 22.60 19.43
CA ALA A 72 -36.29 23.92 19.59
C ALA A 72 -35.63 24.42 18.30
N ASP A 73 -35.47 25.75 18.20
CA ASP A 73 -34.81 26.36 17.04
C ASP A 73 -33.31 26.03 17.04
N ALA A 74 -32.82 25.49 15.92
CA ALA A 74 -31.43 25.09 15.76
C ALA A 74 -30.51 26.30 15.91
N THR A 75 -29.34 26.07 16.51
CA THR A 75 -28.36 27.12 16.77
C THR A 75 -26.92 26.63 16.61
N LEU A 76 -26.09 27.48 16.04
CA LEU A 76 -24.64 27.25 15.97
C LEU A 76 -23.90 27.82 17.19
N LYS A 77 -24.62 28.45 18.13
CA LYS A 77 -24.03 29.04 19.35
C LYS A 77 -23.28 28.01 20.19
N ASN A 78 -23.65 26.74 20.14
CA ASN A 78 -22.95 25.67 20.86
C ASN A 78 -21.47 25.58 20.48
N TYR A 79 -21.14 25.77 19.19
CA TYR A 79 -19.75 25.72 18.72
C TYR A 79 -18.88 26.85 19.26
N ILE A 80 -19.48 28.03 19.49
CA ILE A 80 -18.81 29.19 20.09
C ILE A 80 -18.69 28.98 21.60
N LYS A 81 -19.79 28.57 22.25
CA LYS A 81 -19.85 28.35 23.70
C LYS A 81 -18.87 27.32 24.22
N ILE A 82 -18.45 26.35 23.41
CA ILE A 82 -17.36 25.42 23.79
C ILE A 82 -16.11 26.17 24.23
N PHE A 83 -15.72 27.22 23.51
CA PHE A 83 -14.52 28.01 23.81
C PHE A 83 -14.71 28.92 25.04
N GLU A 84 -15.95 29.28 25.37
CA GLU A 84 -16.29 30.06 26.57
C GLU A 84 -16.32 29.19 27.82
N VAL A 85 -16.98 28.03 27.74
CA VAL A 85 -17.14 27.07 28.85
C VAL A 85 -15.82 26.35 29.14
N VAL A 86 -15.01 26.13 28.11
CA VAL A 86 -13.69 25.49 28.21
C VAL A 86 -12.64 26.40 27.57
N PRO A 87 -12.10 27.38 28.32
CA PRO A 87 -11.13 28.35 27.79
C PRO A 87 -9.86 27.70 27.19
N LEU A 88 -9.47 26.52 27.69
CA LEU A 88 -8.31 25.76 27.21
C LEU A 88 -8.58 24.94 25.93
N TYR A 89 -9.81 24.90 25.43
CA TYR A 89 -10.18 24.04 24.29
C TYR A 89 -9.31 24.33 23.05
N GLY A 90 -9.07 25.60 22.74
CA GLY A 90 -8.15 25.99 21.66
C GLY A 90 -6.71 25.50 21.86
N ARG A 91 -6.22 25.52 23.11
CA ARG A 91 -4.91 24.96 23.46
C ARG A 91 -4.88 23.44 23.25
N TRP A 92 -5.94 22.73 23.59
CA TRP A 92 -6.01 21.27 23.39
C TRP A 92 -6.06 20.86 21.92
N ILE A 93 -6.72 21.65 21.06
CA ILE A 93 -6.64 21.50 19.61
C ILE A 93 -5.16 21.61 19.18
N LEU A 94 -4.47 22.66 19.61
CA LEU A 94 -3.06 22.87 19.28
C LEU A 94 -2.17 21.72 19.78
N ASN A 95 -2.32 21.30 21.04
CA ASN A 95 -1.58 20.18 21.62
C ASN A 95 -1.77 18.90 20.79
N THR A 96 -3.00 18.65 20.32
CA THR A 96 -3.34 17.47 19.50
C THR A 96 -2.72 17.56 18.11
N ILE A 97 -2.75 18.74 17.48
CA ILE A 97 -2.09 18.97 16.19
C ILE A 97 -0.58 18.73 16.30
N VAL A 98 0.06 19.27 17.33
CA VAL A 98 1.49 19.10 17.58
C VAL A 98 1.81 17.62 17.83
N TYR A 99 1.05 16.97 18.72
CA TYR A 99 1.23 15.56 19.05
C TYR A 99 1.05 14.64 17.83
N ALA A 100 -0.10 14.72 17.16
CA ALA A 100 -0.40 13.87 16.01
C ALA A 100 0.50 14.18 14.81
N GLY A 101 0.82 15.45 14.57
CA GLY A 101 1.73 15.89 13.52
C GLY A 101 3.15 15.38 13.74
N ALA A 102 3.70 15.53 14.95
CA ALA A 102 5.04 15.06 15.27
C ALA A 102 5.16 13.54 15.17
N LEU A 103 4.16 12.78 15.66
CA LEU A 103 4.13 11.33 15.50
C LEU A 103 4.05 10.93 14.02
N THR A 104 3.23 11.60 13.23
CA THR A 104 3.11 11.33 11.79
C THR A 104 4.43 11.55 11.08
N ILE A 105 5.13 12.66 11.34
CA ILE A 105 6.45 12.95 10.77
C ILE A 105 7.47 11.91 11.22
N GLY A 106 7.47 11.54 12.51
CA GLY A 106 8.33 10.51 13.07
C GLY A 106 8.16 9.16 12.36
N HIS A 107 6.93 8.69 12.19
CA HIS A 107 6.62 7.44 11.49
C HIS A 107 7.01 7.52 10.02
N ILE A 108 6.67 8.60 9.31
CA ILE A 108 7.06 8.78 7.90
C ILE A 108 8.58 8.64 7.74
N ILE A 109 9.37 9.25 8.62
CA ILE A 109 10.83 9.21 8.51
C ILE A 109 11.35 7.84 8.95
N LEU A 110 11.07 7.44 10.19
CA LEU A 110 11.69 6.27 10.82
C LEU A 110 11.17 4.95 10.23
N ASP A 111 9.87 4.83 10.02
CA ASP A 111 9.27 3.58 9.54
C ASP A 111 9.54 3.38 8.05
N THR A 112 9.58 4.44 7.25
CA THR A 112 9.97 4.35 5.83
C THR A 112 11.44 3.95 5.69
N LEU A 113 12.34 4.61 6.43
CA LEU A 113 13.76 4.25 6.43
C LEU A 113 13.98 2.82 6.95
N GLY A 114 13.36 2.48 8.07
CA GLY A 114 13.43 1.14 8.67
C GLY A 114 12.86 0.08 7.73
N GLY A 115 11.68 0.32 7.17
CA GLY A 115 11.04 -0.56 6.19
C GLY A 115 11.91 -0.78 4.96
N TYR A 116 12.53 0.27 4.43
CA TYR A 116 13.46 0.18 3.31
C TYR A 116 14.71 -0.62 3.68
N ALA A 117 15.31 -0.37 4.85
CA ALA A 117 16.46 -1.13 5.33
C ALA A 117 16.13 -2.62 5.46
N PHE A 118 15.01 -2.97 6.11
CA PHE A 118 14.58 -4.36 6.27
C PHE A 118 14.14 -5.02 4.96
N ALA A 119 13.72 -4.27 3.95
CA ALA A 119 13.38 -4.81 2.64
C ALA A 119 14.64 -4.99 1.76
N ARG A 120 15.50 -3.98 1.68
CA ARG A 120 16.56 -3.86 0.65
C ARG A 120 17.97 -4.09 1.11
N LEU A 121 18.31 -3.72 2.34
CA LEU A 121 19.67 -3.87 2.82
C LEU A 121 19.92 -5.32 3.28
N HIS A 122 21.19 -5.72 3.15
CA HIS A 122 21.71 -6.97 3.67
C HIS A 122 22.50 -6.69 4.93
N PHE A 123 22.04 -7.22 6.06
CA PHE A 123 22.71 -7.14 7.35
C PHE A 123 22.44 -8.42 8.15
N PRO A 124 23.34 -8.82 9.06
CA PRO A 124 23.20 -10.07 9.79
C PRO A 124 21.89 -10.11 10.59
N LEU A 125 21.26 -11.30 10.62
CA LEU A 125 20.04 -11.57 11.39
C LEU A 125 18.82 -10.69 11.02
N LYS A 126 18.78 -10.11 9.81
CA LYS A 126 17.67 -9.25 9.35
C LYS A 126 16.28 -9.84 9.60
N ASN A 127 16.08 -11.12 9.26
CA ASN A 127 14.78 -11.78 9.45
C ASN A 127 14.47 -12.03 10.93
N PHE A 128 15.47 -12.35 11.75
CA PHE A 128 15.29 -12.51 13.19
C PHE A 128 14.85 -11.20 13.84
N TRP A 129 15.55 -10.09 13.58
CA TRP A 129 15.18 -8.78 14.12
C TRP A 129 13.80 -8.33 13.68
N PHE A 130 13.45 -8.57 12.40
CA PHE A 130 12.13 -8.26 11.89
C PHE A 130 11.03 -9.09 12.57
N SER A 131 11.23 -10.40 12.71
CA SER A 131 10.31 -11.28 13.43
C SER A 131 10.18 -10.91 14.90
N LEU A 132 11.27 -10.49 15.55
CA LEU A 132 11.25 -10.01 16.93
C LEU A 132 10.40 -8.74 17.06
N PHE A 133 10.53 -7.79 16.13
CA PHE A 133 9.65 -6.62 16.12
C PHE A 133 8.19 -7.02 15.95
N LEU A 134 7.86 -7.92 15.01
CA LEU A 134 6.49 -8.41 14.86
C LEU A 134 5.93 -9.08 16.11
N ALA A 135 6.77 -9.82 16.84
CA ALA A 135 6.36 -10.45 18.10
C ALA A 135 5.94 -9.41 19.16
N THR A 136 6.52 -8.21 19.17
CA THR A 136 6.11 -7.16 20.13
C THR A 136 4.71 -6.61 19.85
N MET A 137 4.19 -6.72 18.62
CA MET A 137 2.80 -6.35 18.31
C MET A 137 1.78 -7.27 18.99
N MET A 138 2.18 -8.47 19.40
CA MET A 138 1.32 -9.39 20.15
C MET A 138 1.16 -8.96 21.61
N ILE A 139 2.05 -8.09 22.11
CA ILE A 139 1.99 -7.58 23.48
C ILE A 139 0.98 -6.42 23.51
N PRO A 140 -0.10 -6.51 24.30
CA PRO A 140 -1.06 -5.41 24.43
C PRO A 140 -0.38 -4.18 25.00
N PHE A 141 -0.68 -3.01 24.41
CA PHE A 141 -0.11 -1.72 24.86
C PHE A 141 -0.32 -1.48 26.37
N GLN A 142 -1.45 -1.92 26.92
CA GLN A 142 -1.81 -1.78 28.33
C GLN A 142 -0.79 -2.44 29.27
N VAL A 143 -0.12 -3.51 28.84
CA VAL A 143 0.89 -4.23 29.65
C VAL A 143 2.16 -3.41 29.78
N ILE A 144 2.60 -2.76 28.70
CA ILE A 144 3.83 -1.96 28.66
C ILE A 144 3.63 -0.51 29.11
N MET A 145 2.38 -0.08 29.26
CA MET A 145 2.01 1.30 29.58
C MET A 145 2.60 1.79 30.92
N ILE A 146 2.50 0.99 31.99
CA ILE A 146 3.01 1.38 33.32
C ILE A 146 4.55 1.46 33.33
N PRO A 147 5.30 0.47 32.82
CA PRO A 147 6.75 0.59 32.66
C PRO A 147 7.18 1.80 31.83
N GLN A 148 6.51 2.08 30.71
CA GLN A 148 6.80 3.25 29.88
C GLN A 148 6.56 4.57 30.61
N TYR A 149 5.46 4.67 31.36
CA TYR A 149 5.19 5.84 32.21
C TYR A 149 6.29 6.05 33.26
N ASN A 150 6.70 4.99 33.96
CA ASN A 150 7.76 5.07 34.97
C ASN A 150 9.10 5.54 34.36
N LEU A 151 9.41 5.14 33.13
CA LEU A 151 10.58 5.67 32.40
C LEU A 151 10.44 7.17 32.13
N MET A 152 9.26 7.63 31.71
CA MET A 152 9.03 9.06 31.46
C MET A 152 9.10 9.89 32.75
N VAL A 153 8.61 9.36 33.88
CA VAL A 153 8.78 9.97 35.20
C VAL A 153 10.27 10.08 35.54
N LYS A 154 11.02 8.98 35.38
CA LYS A 154 12.47 8.95 35.65
C LYS A 154 13.25 9.95 34.78
N PHE A 155 12.82 10.16 33.54
CA PHE A 155 13.42 11.14 32.63
C PHE A 155 12.89 12.57 32.82
N GLY A 156 11.92 12.80 33.71
CA GLY A 156 11.32 14.12 33.93
C GLY A 156 10.50 14.63 32.73
N LEU A 157 9.97 13.72 31.91
CA LEU A 157 9.26 14.06 30.66
C LEU A 157 7.73 14.09 30.80
N VAL A 158 7.19 13.82 31.99
CA VAL A 158 5.74 13.92 32.27
C VAL A 158 5.28 15.38 32.12
N ASN A 159 4.08 15.59 31.59
CA ASN A 159 3.56 16.92 31.22
C ASN A 159 4.38 17.67 30.15
N THR A 160 5.11 16.95 29.28
CA THR A 160 5.85 17.55 28.17
C THR A 160 5.46 16.94 26.82
N TYR A 161 5.65 17.69 25.74
CA TYR A 161 5.50 17.16 24.39
C TYR A 161 6.47 16.00 24.11
N ALA A 162 7.70 16.08 24.63
CA ALA A 162 8.69 15.03 24.46
C ALA A 162 8.22 13.71 25.07
N GLY A 163 7.64 13.74 26.27
CA GLY A 163 7.07 12.54 26.91
C GLY A 163 5.88 11.95 26.15
N LEU A 164 5.06 12.80 25.51
CA LEU A 164 3.99 12.32 24.65
C LEU A 164 4.53 11.66 23.37
N ILE A 165 5.52 12.29 22.73
CA ILE A 165 5.98 11.97 21.37
C ILE A 165 7.00 10.82 21.36
N LEU A 166 8.05 10.90 22.19
CA LEU A 166 9.24 10.02 22.05
C LEU A 166 8.91 8.52 22.10
N PRO A 167 8.10 8.01 23.06
CA PRO A 167 7.84 6.57 23.15
C PRO A 167 7.04 6.00 21.97
N LYS A 168 6.38 6.88 21.20
CA LYS A 168 5.50 6.51 20.09
C LYS A 168 5.99 7.02 18.73
N LEU A 169 7.22 7.55 18.67
CA LEU A 169 7.78 8.21 17.49
C LEU A 169 7.95 7.28 16.26
N THR A 170 7.97 5.97 16.48
CA THR A 170 7.98 4.91 15.47
C THR A 170 7.07 3.78 15.91
N GLY A 171 6.60 2.97 14.97
CA GLY A 171 5.75 1.81 15.26
C GLY A 171 6.12 0.59 14.43
N VAL A 172 5.98 -0.59 15.03
CA VAL A 172 6.26 -1.86 14.33
C VAL A 172 5.33 -2.04 13.13
N PHE A 173 4.06 -1.65 13.25
CA PHE A 173 3.10 -1.75 12.14
C PHE A 173 3.53 -0.89 10.95
N GLY A 174 3.97 0.35 11.18
CA GLY A 174 4.45 1.22 10.12
C GLY A 174 5.71 0.66 9.46
N LEU A 175 6.66 0.16 10.25
CA LEU A 175 7.86 -0.51 9.74
C LEU A 175 7.50 -1.75 8.91
N PHE A 176 6.55 -2.56 9.37
CA PHE A 176 6.03 -3.72 8.64
C PHE A 176 5.40 -3.29 7.32
N LEU A 177 4.47 -2.32 7.34
CA LEU A 177 3.77 -1.82 6.17
C LEU A 177 4.74 -1.34 5.10
N MET A 178 5.71 -0.50 5.49
CA MET A 178 6.71 0.03 4.56
C MET A 178 7.63 -1.05 4.03
N ARG A 179 8.03 -2.03 4.85
CA ARG A 179 8.79 -3.18 4.37
C ARG A 179 8.00 -3.98 3.33
N GLN A 180 6.72 -4.26 3.56
CA GLN A 180 5.88 -5.00 2.60
C GLN A 180 5.77 -4.26 1.27
N PHE A 181 5.61 -2.93 1.31
CA PHE A 181 5.63 -2.12 0.10
C PHE A 181 6.97 -2.24 -0.63
N PHE A 182 8.08 -2.03 0.08
CA PHE A 182 9.39 -2.03 -0.54
C PHE A 182 9.83 -3.40 -1.06
N LEU A 183 9.38 -4.53 -0.50
CA LEU A 183 9.68 -5.84 -1.07
C LEU A 183 9.21 -5.97 -2.53
N ASN A 184 8.05 -5.38 -2.85
CA ASN A 184 7.44 -5.40 -4.17
C ASN A 184 7.89 -4.27 -5.10
N PHE A 185 8.72 -3.34 -4.62
CA PHE A 185 9.25 -2.26 -5.45
C PHE A 185 10.18 -2.85 -6.54
N PRO A 186 10.22 -2.32 -7.77
CA PRO A 186 11.11 -2.82 -8.82
C PRO A 186 12.58 -2.62 -8.45
N LYS A 187 13.38 -3.70 -8.44
CA LYS A 187 14.82 -3.62 -8.09
C LYS A 187 15.64 -2.98 -9.18
N GLU A 188 15.17 -3.08 -10.42
CA GLU A 188 15.83 -2.60 -11.63
C GLU A 188 16.03 -1.08 -11.57
N LEU A 189 15.12 -0.34 -10.93
CA LEU A 189 15.25 1.11 -10.71
C LEU A 189 16.40 1.45 -9.75
N GLU A 190 16.62 0.62 -8.74
CA GLU A 190 17.71 0.79 -7.76
C GLU A 190 19.06 0.38 -8.38
N GLU A 191 19.05 -0.64 -9.24
CA GLU A 191 20.23 -1.10 -9.99
C GLU A 191 20.66 -0.08 -11.05
N ALA A 192 19.73 0.50 -11.81
CA ALA A 192 20.00 1.59 -12.74
C ALA A 192 20.66 2.78 -12.03
N ALA A 193 20.10 3.19 -10.88
CA ALA A 193 20.68 4.24 -10.06
C ALA A 193 22.12 3.94 -9.63
N ARG A 194 22.42 2.68 -9.32
CA ARG A 194 23.75 2.24 -8.92
C ARG A 194 24.73 2.26 -10.09
N ILE A 195 24.28 1.91 -11.30
CA ILE A 195 25.07 2.04 -12.54
C ILE A 195 25.42 3.52 -12.79
N ASP A 196 24.49 4.44 -12.52
CA ASP A 196 24.70 5.90 -12.57
C ASP A 196 25.54 6.45 -11.39
N GLY A 197 26.09 5.58 -10.53
CA GLY A 197 26.95 5.96 -9.41
C GLY A 197 26.21 6.53 -8.19
N ALA A 198 24.87 6.40 -8.11
CA ALA A 198 24.12 6.82 -6.93
C ALA A 198 24.33 5.83 -5.76
N GLY A 199 24.75 6.36 -4.60
CA GLY A 199 24.80 5.61 -3.35
C GLY A 199 23.41 5.39 -2.74
N ILE A 200 23.31 4.46 -1.81
CA ILE A 200 22.04 4.00 -1.18
C ILE A 200 21.15 5.14 -0.68
N ILE A 201 21.74 6.13 0.00
CA ILE A 201 20.99 7.27 0.56
C ILE A 201 20.39 8.12 -0.57
N LYS A 202 21.19 8.40 -1.61
CA LYS A 202 20.74 9.15 -2.79
C LYS A 202 19.65 8.38 -3.54
N THR A 203 19.86 7.09 -3.78
CA THR A 203 18.85 6.21 -4.40
C THR A 203 17.54 6.23 -3.61
N PHE A 204 17.61 6.15 -2.28
CA PHE A 204 16.42 6.20 -1.45
C PHE A 204 15.66 7.52 -1.60
N PHE A 205 16.31 8.67 -1.39
CA PHE A 205 15.61 9.96 -1.39
C PHE A 205 15.21 10.45 -2.78
N THR A 206 15.96 10.11 -3.82
CA THR A 206 15.73 10.60 -5.19
C THR A 206 14.81 9.69 -6.01
N ILE A 207 14.84 8.38 -5.76
CA ILE A 207 14.12 7.39 -6.60
C ILE A 207 13.08 6.66 -5.77
N VAL A 208 13.47 6.01 -4.68
CA VAL A 208 12.57 5.10 -3.96
C VAL A 208 11.46 5.85 -3.22
N ALA A 209 11.80 6.81 -2.36
CA ALA A 209 10.84 7.54 -1.55
C ALA A 209 9.81 8.35 -2.37
N PRO A 210 10.19 9.05 -3.47
CA PRO A 210 9.21 9.73 -4.32
C PRO A 210 8.23 8.77 -5.00
N ASN A 211 8.67 7.58 -5.39
CA ASN A 211 7.79 6.55 -5.96
C ASN A 211 6.99 5.80 -4.88
N ALA A 212 7.39 5.89 -3.61
CA ALA A 212 6.68 5.32 -2.47
C ALA A 212 5.62 6.26 -1.86
N LYS A 213 5.39 7.45 -2.43
CA LYS A 213 4.41 8.43 -1.94
C LYS A 213 3.04 7.83 -1.61
N PRO A 214 2.44 6.92 -2.41
CA PRO A 214 1.15 6.32 -2.06
C PRO A 214 1.20 5.55 -0.74
N ALA A 215 2.24 4.73 -0.52
CA ALA A 215 2.41 3.96 0.71
C ALA A 215 2.76 4.86 1.91
N ILE A 216 3.63 5.86 1.70
CA ILE A 216 3.96 6.85 2.73
C ILE A 216 2.70 7.64 3.14
N THR A 217 1.82 7.96 2.19
CA THR A 217 0.55 8.65 2.46
C THR A 217 -0.39 7.78 3.27
N ALA A 218 -0.50 6.49 2.93
CA ALA A 218 -1.29 5.54 3.70
C ALA A 218 -0.79 5.42 5.15
N LEU A 219 0.54 5.31 5.33
CA LEU A 219 1.18 5.33 6.66
C LEU A 219 0.85 6.64 7.40
N ALA A 220 1.02 7.78 6.74
CA ALA A 220 0.77 9.09 7.34
C ALA A 220 -0.67 9.25 7.82
N ILE A 221 -1.64 8.80 7.02
CA ILE A 221 -3.07 8.83 7.38
C ILE A 221 -3.32 7.91 8.58
N TYR A 222 -2.84 6.67 8.52
CA TYR A 222 -3.00 5.70 9.61
C TYR A 222 -2.43 6.22 10.93
N THR A 223 -1.18 6.69 10.93
CA THR A 223 -0.52 7.21 12.13
C THR A 223 -1.21 8.47 12.65
N PHE A 224 -1.57 9.41 11.77
CA PHE A 224 -2.27 10.62 12.17
C PHE A 224 -3.62 10.30 12.82
N LEU A 225 -4.42 9.42 12.21
CA LEU A 225 -5.73 9.02 12.76
C LEU A 225 -5.58 8.31 14.10
N GLY A 226 -4.57 7.44 14.24
CA GLY A 226 -4.27 6.77 15.49
C GLY A 226 -3.90 7.76 16.61
N ALA A 227 -3.02 8.73 16.30
CA ALA A 227 -2.60 9.74 17.25
C ALA A 227 -3.69 10.77 17.58
N TRP A 228 -4.51 11.14 16.60
CA TRP A 228 -5.63 12.07 16.78
C TRP A 228 -6.70 11.51 17.73
N ASN A 229 -6.97 10.21 17.64
CA ASN A 229 -7.95 9.52 18.49
C ASN A 229 -7.33 8.94 19.78
N ASP A 230 -6.04 9.18 20.02
CA ASP A 230 -5.36 8.63 21.18
C ASP A 230 -5.83 9.29 22.48
N PHE A 231 -6.33 8.46 23.39
CA PHE A 231 -6.85 8.88 24.67
C PHE A 231 -5.98 8.36 25.83
N MET A 232 -5.59 7.09 25.78
CA MET A 232 -4.99 6.40 26.92
C MET A 232 -3.61 6.93 27.30
N TRP A 233 -2.74 7.16 26.32
CA TRP A 233 -1.38 7.65 26.60
C TRP A 233 -1.37 9.11 27.09
N PRO A 234 -2.08 10.05 26.45
CA PRO A 234 -2.21 11.41 26.99
C PRO A 234 -2.83 11.47 28.39
N LEU A 235 -3.83 10.63 28.67
CA LEU A 235 -4.51 10.58 29.98
C LEU A 235 -3.52 10.36 31.14
N ILE A 236 -2.52 9.50 30.96
CA ILE A 236 -1.53 9.21 32.02
C ILE A 236 -0.34 10.16 31.99
N MET A 237 0.01 10.71 30.82
CA MET A 237 1.18 11.56 30.65
C MET A 237 0.92 13.04 30.93
N THR A 238 -0.34 13.45 30.92
CA THR A 238 -0.75 14.86 31.10
C THR A 238 -1.65 14.97 32.33
N SER A 239 -1.07 15.43 33.43
CA SER A 239 -1.77 15.81 34.66
C SER A 239 -2.09 17.31 34.69
N ASP A 240 -1.30 18.14 33.99
CA ASP A 240 -1.61 19.55 33.78
C ASP A 240 -2.64 19.71 32.66
N LYS A 241 -3.76 20.38 32.98
CA LYS A 241 -4.83 20.72 32.03
C LYS A 241 -4.31 21.48 30.82
N THR A 242 -3.23 22.25 30.91
CA THR A 242 -2.68 22.98 29.76
C THR A 242 -2.06 22.05 28.69
N MET A 243 -1.76 20.81 29.06
CA MET A 243 -1.11 19.81 28.21
C MET A 243 -2.06 18.74 27.66
N TYR A 244 -3.34 18.78 28.03
CA TYR A 244 -4.31 17.78 27.57
C TYR A 244 -4.46 17.78 26.05
N THR A 245 -4.72 16.61 25.50
CA THR A 245 -5.18 16.45 24.11
C THR A 245 -6.69 16.65 24.02
N LEU A 246 -7.17 16.92 22.81
CA LEU A 246 -8.56 17.23 22.51
C LEU A 246 -9.49 16.06 22.88
N THR A 247 -9.05 14.83 22.59
CA THR A 247 -9.76 13.60 22.93
C THR A 247 -9.93 13.42 24.43
N MET A 248 -8.94 13.81 25.24
CA MET A 248 -9.05 13.85 26.70
C MET A 248 -10.01 14.97 27.16
N GLY A 249 -9.95 16.11 26.47
CA GLY A 249 -10.80 17.28 26.72
C GLY A 249 -12.30 17.00 26.63
N LEU A 250 -12.74 16.01 25.85
CA LEU A 250 -14.16 15.63 25.76
C LEU A 250 -14.76 15.21 27.11
N ASN A 251 -13.95 14.65 28.01
CA ASN A 251 -14.44 14.27 29.34
C ASN A 251 -14.83 15.47 30.21
N PHE A 252 -14.42 16.71 29.88
CA PHE A 252 -14.84 17.90 30.62
C PHE A 252 -16.30 18.28 30.42
N PHE A 253 -16.94 17.79 29.35
CA PHE A 253 -18.38 17.98 29.16
C PHE A 253 -19.23 17.00 29.99
N LYS A 254 -18.57 16.07 30.68
CA LYS A 254 -19.19 15.17 31.66
C LYS A 254 -18.81 15.65 33.05
N THR A 255 -19.81 15.99 33.85
CA THR A 255 -19.65 16.25 35.28
C THR A 255 -20.18 15.04 36.06
N SER A 256 -19.97 15.03 37.38
CA SER A 256 -20.50 13.96 38.24
C SER A 256 -22.04 13.87 38.26
N TYR A 257 -22.74 14.94 37.87
CA TYR A 257 -24.21 15.03 37.95
C TYR A 257 -24.90 15.19 36.59
N TYR A 258 -24.25 15.85 35.63
CA TYR A 258 -24.81 16.17 34.33
C TYR A 258 -23.80 15.93 33.20
N THR A 259 -24.30 15.51 32.04
CA THR A 259 -23.53 15.50 30.79
C THR A 259 -24.09 16.56 29.86
N PHE A 260 -23.25 17.50 29.43
CA PHE A 260 -23.61 18.52 28.44
C PHE A 260 -23.53 17.93 27.03
N TRP A 261 -24.46 17.05 26.69
CA TRP A 261 -24.46 16.29 25.43
C TRP A 261 -24.36 17.17 24.19
N GLN A 262 -25.04 18.31 24.16
CA GLN A 262 -25.04 19.27 23.05
C GLN A 262 -23.63 19.82 22.79
N TYR A 263 -22.92 20.20 23.86
CA TYR A 263 -21.54 20.68 23.77
C TYR A 263 -20.56 19.56 23.45
N MET A 264 -20.73 18.39 24.07
CA MET A 264 -19.89 17.22 23.80
C MET A 264 -20.02 16.77 22.34
N MET A 265 -21.24 16.75 21.78
CA MET A 265 -21.47 16.42 20.38
C MET A 265 -20.90 17.50 19.45
N ALA A 266 -21.08 18.79 19.75
CA ALA A 266 -20.48 19.86 18.96
C ALA A 266 -18.93 19.80 18.98
N ALA A 267 -18.31 19.52 20.12
CA ALA A 267 -16.87 19.27 20.23
C ALA A 267 -16.45 18.03 19.42
N SER A 268 -17.22 16.94 19.50
CA SER A 268 -16.97 15.71 18.75
C SER A 268 -17.07 15.94 17.23
N ILE A 269 -18.03 16.72 16.76
CA ILE A 269 -18.14 17.10 15.35
C ILE A 269 -16.91 17.89 14.90
N LEU A 270 -16.46 18.89 15.68
CA LEU A 270 -15.22 19.63 15.38
C LEU A 270 -14.00 18.69 15.30
N MET A 271 -13.92 17.69 16.20
CA MET A 271 -12.86 16.68 16.16
C MET A 271 -12.90 15.80 14.91
N THR A 272 -14.08 15.54 14.35
CA THR A 272 -14.23 14.70 13.15
C THR A 272 -13.91 15.42 11.84
N ILE A 273 -14.00 16.75 11.78
CA ILE A 273 -13.79 17.53 10.54
C ILE A 273 -12.43 17.23 9.88
N PRO A 274 -11.28 17.27 10.59
CA PRO A 274 -9.98 16.97 9.97
C PRO A 274 -9.89 15.55 9.41
N MET A 275 -10.57 14.59 10.05
CA MET A 275 -10.59 13.20 9.61
C MET A 275 -11.40 13.04 8.31
N ILE A 276 -12.57 13.70 8.23
CA ILE A 276 -13.40 13.70 7.02
C ILE A 276 -12.66 14.35 5.85
N MET A 277 -12.03 15.51 6.07
CA MET A 277 -11.27 16.20 5.00
C MET A 277 -10.12 15.35 4.47
N LYS A 278 -9.35 14.69 5.35
CA LYS A 278 -8.25 13.78 4.95
C LYS A 278 -8.76 12.50 4.27
N GLY A 279 -9.87 11.94 4.75
CA GLY A 279 -10.50 10.78 4.11
C GLY A 279 -10.94 11.10 2.69
N ILE A 280 -11.59 12.26 2.49
CA ILE A 280 -12.02 12.73 1.17
C ILE A 280 -10.81 12.97 0.26
N SER A 281 -9.74 13.62 0.75
CA SER A 281 -8.55 13.86 -0.09
C SER A 281 -7.83 12.58 -0.50
N SER A 282 -7.79 11.56 0.38
CA SER A 282 -7.19 10.25 0.08
C SER A 282 -8.00 9.44 -0.93
N VAL A 283 -9.33 9.59 -0.95
CA VAL A 283 -10.19 8.96 -1.96
C VAL A 283 -10.20 9.78 -3.26
N ALA A 284 -9.99 11.10 -3.15
CA ALA A 284 -9.96 12.02 -4.28
C ALA A 284 -8.66 12.01 -5.08
N THR A 285 -7.62 11.28 -4.66
CA THR A 285 -6.51 10.90 -5.56
C THR A 285 -6.96 9.78 -6.51
N ASN A 286 -8.00 10.09 -7.29
CA ASN A 286 -8.44 9.28 -8.40
C ASN A 286 -7.43 9.47 -9.52
N VAL A 287 -6.43 8.60 -9.59
CA VAL A 287 -5.80 8.36 -10.88
C VAL A 287 -6.89 7.73 -11.75
N ASN A 288 -7.50 8.55 -12.61
CA ASN A 288 -8.49 8.12 -13.59
C ASN A 288 -7.94 6.92 -14.38
N GLU A 289 -8.77 5.92 -14.68
CA GLU A 289 -8.40 4.80 -15.56
C GLU A 289 -7.79 5.29 -16.89
N GLU A 290 -8.29 6.41 -17.42
CA GLU A 290 -7.75 7.06 -18.62
C GLU A 290 -6.33 7.59 -18.40
N MET A 291 -6.03 8.14 -17.22
CA MET A 291 -4.70 8.61 -16.88
C MET A 291 -3.74 7.43 -16.65
N LEU A 292 -4.21 6.34 -16.04
CA LEU A 292 -3.46 5.07 -15.94
C LEU A 292 -3.13 4.50 -17.32
N GLN A 293 -4.10 4.49 -18.24
CA GLN A 293 -3.90 4.06 -19.61
C GLN A 293 -2.90 4.96 -20.33
N LYS A 294 -3.06 6.28 -20.22
CA LYS A 294 -2.13 7.25 -20.81
C LYS A 294 -0.70 7.06 -20.30
N MET A 295 -0.51 6.89 -19.00
CA MET A 295 0.81 6.63 -18.41
C MET A 295 1.40 5.30 -18.90
N ALA A 296 0.57 4.26 -19.05
CA ALA A 296 1.00 2.97 -19.58
C ALA A 296 1.42 3.08 -21.06
N GLU A 297 0.67 3.85 -21.85
CA GLU A 297 1.01 4.15 -23.25
C GLU A 297 2.29 4.98 -23.37
N GLU A 298 2.45 6.04 -22.58
CA GLU A 298 3.67 6.86 -22.53
C GLU A 298 4.89 6.01 -22.15
N LYS A 299 4.79 5.19 -21.10
CA LYS A 299 5.84 4.25 -20.71
C LYS A 299 6.20 3.30 -21.85
N GLN A 300 5.21 2.77 -22.55
CA GLN A 300 5.42 1.87 -23.67
C GLN A 300 6.08 2.60 -24.86
N ASN A 301 5.70 3.85 -25.14
CA ASN A 301 6.31 4.67 -26.18
C ASN A 301 7.78 4.98 -25.87
N TYR A 302 8.10 5.38 -24.64
CA TYR A 302 9.48 5.59 -24.21
C TYR A 302 10.32 4.32 -24.33
N PHE A 303 9.78 3.16 -23.95
CA PHE A 303 10.47 1.88 -24.11
C PHE A 303 10.77 1.56 -25.58
N LEU A 304 9.81 1.83 -26.48
CA LEU A 304 10.00 1.63 -27.92
C LEU A 304 11.01 2.60 -28.51
N GLU A 305 10.95 3.88 -28.14
CA GLU A 305 11.92 4.90 -28.56
C GLU A 305 13.34 4.55 -28.08
N PHE A 306 13.48 4.07 -26.84
CA PHE A 306 14.75 3.61 -26.29
C PHE A 306 15.35 2.45 -27.10
N ILE A 307 14.55 1.46 -27.51
CA ILE A 307 15.02 0.35 -28.37
C ILE A 307 15.47 0.85 -29.75
N GLU A 308 14.82 1.89 -30.29
CA GLU A 308 15.18 2.45 -31.60
C GLU A 308 16.52 3.21 -31.55
N LEU A 309 16.75 3.95 -30.47
CA LEU A 309 17.97 4.76 -30.24
C LEU A 309 19.16 3.90 -29.81
N GLU A 310 18.95 2.99 -28.86
CA GLU A 310 19.97 2.11 -28.30
C GLU A 310 19.50 0.65 -28.34
N PRO A 311 19.61 -0.03 -29.50
CA PRO A 311 19.21 -1.42 -29.60
C PRO A 311 20.05 -2.31 -28.67
N PRO A 312 19.43 -3.31 -28.01
CA PRO A 312 20.15 -4.18 -27.08
C PRO A 312 21.28 -4.94 -27.79
N LYS A 313 22.40 -5.13 -27.09
CA LYS A 313 23.54 -5.86 -27.65
C LYS A 313 23.23 -7.35 -27.76
N ILE A 314 23.50 -7.92 -28.92
CA ILE A 314 23.45 -9.36 -29.14
C ILE A 314 24.71 -9.99 -28.56
N PHE A 315 24.57 -11.12 -27.88
CA PHE A 315 25.73 -11.87 -27.42
C PHE A 315 26.27 -12.75 -28.53
N ASP A 316 27.57 -12.65 -28.81
CA ASP A 316 28.22 -13.36 -29.91
C ASP A 316 28.02 -14.88 -29.83
N ASP A 317 28.09 -15.44 -28.63
CA ASP A 317 27.91 -16.88 -28.39
C ASP A 317 26.49 -17.38 -28.74
N THR A 318 25.49 -16.49 -28.72
CA THR A 318 24.12 -16.80 -29.13
C THR A 318 24.04 -16.96 -30.64
N ILE A 319 24.68 -16.06 -31.39
CA ILE A 319 24.71 -16.13 -32.85
C ILE A 319 25.51 -17.33 -33.33
N THR A 320 26.64 -17.63 -32.68
CA THR A 320 27.43 -18.83 -32.99
C THR A 320 26.59 -20.09 -32.82
N LEU A 321 25.95 -20.27 -31.66
CA LEU A 321 25.12 -21.45 -31.41
C LEU A 321 23.96 -21.57 -32.40
N ILE A 322 23.22 -20.48 -32.66
CA ILE A 322 22.10 -20.50 -33.61
C ILE A 322 22.55 -20.94 -35.00
N ASN A 323 23.68 -20.41 -35.48
CA ASN A 323 24.22 -20.77 -36.79
C ASN A 323 24.66 -22.25 -36.85
N ASP A 324 25.28 -22.76 -35.79
CA ASP A 324 25.72 -24.16 -35.72
C ASP A 324 24.54 -25.13 -35.66
N LEU A 325 23.48 -24.78 -34.93
CA LEU A 325 22.22 -25.54 -34.92
C LEU A 325 21.54 -25.54 -36.29
N LYS A 326 21.48 -24.39 -36.97
CA LYS A 326 20.89 -24.30 -38.32
C LYS A 326 21.66 -25.13 -39.35
N LYS A 327 23.00 -25.12 -39.31
CA LYS A 327 23.84 -25.97 -40.19
C LYS A 327 23.54 -27.46 -40.06
N ASN A 328 23.05 -27.88 -38.89
CA ASN A 328 22.69 -29.26 -38.60
C ASN A 328 21.17 -29.51 -38.67
N ASN A 329 20.41 -28.63 -39.35
CA ASN A 329 18.97 -28.74 -39.55
C ASN A 329 18.12 -28.82 -38.27
N ILE A 330 18.61 -28.26 -37.16
CA ILE A 330 17.86 -28.18 -35.91
C ILE A 330 16.92 -26.97 -35.99
N LYS A 331 15.63 -27.19 -35.70
CA LYS A 331 14.63 -26.11 -35.63
C LYS A 331 14.81 -25.30 -34.35
N ILE A 332 14.74 -23.97 -34.46
CA ILE A 332 14.97 -23.04 -33.36
C ILE A 332 13.75 -22.13 -33.20
N ALA A 333 13.34 -21.91 -31.96
CA ALA A 333 12.25 -21.00 -31.61
C ALA A 333 12.70 -19.96 -30.57
N VAL A 334 12.06 -18.80 -30.58
CA VAL A 334 12.08 -17.86 -29.44
C VAL A 334 10.76 -17.96 -28.71
N ALA A 335 10.81 -18.15 -27.40
CA ALA A 335 9.64 -18.16 -26.52
C ALA A 335 9.82 -17.08 -25.45
N SER A 336 9.15 -15.94 -25.62
CA SER A 336 9.30 -14.79 -24.72
C SER A 336 7.96 -14.27 -24.23
N SER A 337 7.89 -13.94 -22.93
CA SER A 337 6.70 -13.32 -22.35
C SER A 337 6.53 -11.84 -22.73
N SER A 338 7.52 -11.25 -23.39
CA SER A 338 7.42 -9.87 -23.87
C SER A 338 6.54 -9.79 -25.12
N LYS A 339 5.68 -8.77 -25.13
CA LYS A 339 4.88 -8.36 -26.29
C LYS A 339 5.72 -7.68 -27.37
N ASN A 340 6.91 -7.20 -27.01
CA ASN A 340 7.80 -6.43 -27.88
C ASN A 340 8.86 -7.30 -28.58
N THR A 341 8.90 -8.61 -28.29
CA THR A 341 9.95 -9.54 -28.77
C THR A 341 10.12 -9.52 -30.28
N LYS A 342 9.03 -9.59 -31.04
CA LYS A 342 9.10 -9.57 -32.50
C LYS A 342 9.83 -8.33 -33.02
N ARG A 343 9.44 -7.15 -32.54
CA ARG A 343 10.04 -5.87 -32.93
C ARG A 343 11.51 -5.77 -32.55
N ILE A 344 11.88 -6.25 -31.35
CA ILE A 344 13.28 -6.31 -30.92
C ILE A 344 14.10 -7.20 -31.86
N LEU A 345 13.62 -8.41 -32.17
CA LEU A 345 14.32 -9.33 -33.07
C LEU A 345 14.46 -8.80 -34.51
N GLU A 346 13.45 -8.09 -35.01
CA GLU A 346 13.48 -7.42 -36.33
C GLU A 346 14.51 -6.29 -36.34
N LYS A 347 14.53 -5.43 -35.31
CA LYS A 347 15.52 -4.35 -35.17
C LYS A 347 16.95 -4.87 -35.08
N LEU A 348 17.14 -6.02 -34.42
CA LEU A 348 18.42 -6.71 -34.32
C LEU A 348 18.81 -7.47 -35.61
N GLY A 349 17.92 -7.58 -36.60
CA GLY A 349 18.18 -8.29 -37.85
C GLY A 349 18.24 -9.82 -37.72
N ILE A 350 17.79 -10.38 -36.58
CA ILE A 350 17.90 -11.82 -36.27
C ILE A 350 16.56 -12.56 -36.30
N TYR A 351 15.45 -11.86 -36.55
CA TYR A 351 14.12 -12.47 -36.61
C TYR A 351 14.06 -13.70 -37.54
N ASN A 352 14.69 -13.60 -38.71
CA ASN A 352 14.72 -14.68 -39.72
C ASN A 352 15.63 -15.88 -39.34
N LEU A 353 16.32 -15.83 -38.21
CA LEU A 353 17.10 -16.96 -37.71
C LEU A 353 16.22 -18.03 -37.07
N PHE A 354 15.00 -17.69 -36.67
CA PHE A 354 14.09 -18.56 -35.92
C PHE A 354 12.98 -19.12 -36.81
N ASN A 355 12.64 -20.39 -36.62
CA ASN A 355 11.52 -21.04 -37.31
C ASN A 355 10.17 -20.56 -36.79
N THR A 356 10.11 -20.18 -35.51
CA THR A 356 8.91 -19.60 -34.91
C THR A 356 9.27 -18.67 -33.77
N VAL A 357 8.44 -17.65 -33.55
CA VAL A 357 8.54 -16.72 -32.42
C VAL A 357 7.20 -16.74 -31.69
N VAL A 358 7.25 -17.01 -30.40
CA VAL A 358 6.13 -16.95 -29.46
C VAL A 358 6.35 -15.76 -28.54
N THR A 359 5.35 -14.89 -28.47
CA THR A 359 5.34 -13.61 -27.77
C THR A 359 4.29 -13.60 -26.67
N GLY A 360 4.31 -12.57 -25.81
CA GLY A 360 3.28 -12.35 -24.78
C GLY A 360 1.84 -12.14 -25.29
N TYR A 361 1.61 -12.14 -26.61
CA TYR A 361 0.27 -12.13 -27.21
C TYR A 361 -0.29 -13.54 -27.50
N ASP A 362 0.57 -14.57 -27.50
CA ASP A 362 0.24 -15.88 -28.05
C ASP A 362 -0.38 -16.86 -27.03
N PHE A 363 -0.34 -16.55 -25.74
CA PHE A 363 -0.76 -17.43 -24.64
C PHE A 363 -1.51 -16.66 -23.56
N LYS A 364 -2.25 -17.37 -22.70
CA LYS A 364 -2.98 -16.76 -21.59
C LYS A 364 -2.21 -16.84 -20.27
N HIS A 365 -1.50 -17.93 -20.03
CA HIS A 365 -0.77 -18.18 -18.79
C HIS A 365 0.74 -18.03 -19.04
N GLY A 366 1.38 -17.10 -18.33
CA GLY A 366 2.83 -16.92 -18.39
C GLY A 366 3.58 -17.98 -17.59
N LYS A 367 4.90 -18.02 -17.79
CA LYS A 367 5.84 -18.83 -16.98
C LYS A 367 5.54 -18.61 -15.48
N PRO A 368 5.48 -19.67 -14.65
CA PRO A 368 5.99 -21.03 -14.86
C PRO A 368 5.02 -21.98 -15.58
N ASP A 369 3.90 -21.49 -16.12
CA ASP A 369 3.02 -22.29 -16.96
C ASP A 369 3.73 -22.72 -18.26
N PRO A 370 3.60 -24.00 -18.70
CA PRO A 370 4.28 -24.51 -19.88
C PRO A 370 3.72 -24.03 -21.22
N GLU A 371 2.57 -23.33 -21.23
CA GLU A 371 1.83 -22.95 -22.44
C GLU A 371 2.72 -22.30 -23.52
N ILE A 372 3.63 -21.41 -23.12
CA ILE A 372 4.53 -20.71 -24.05
C ILE A 372 5.44 -21.67 -24.84
N PHE A 373 6.00 -22.69 -24.19
CA PHE A 373 6.88 -23.67 -24.83
C PHE A 373 6.09 -24.70 -25.62
N LEU A 374 4.92 -25.13 -25.11
CA LEU A 374 4.04 -26.05 -25.83
C LEU A 374 3.53 -25.46 -27.15
N ILE A 375 3.24 -24.15 -27.18
CA ILE A 375 2.87 -23.44 -28.41
C ILE A 375 4.05 -23.43 -29.40
N ALA A 376 5.27 -23.16 -28.93
CA ALA A 376 6.46 -23.17 -29.78
C ALA A 376 6.68 -24.57 -30.42
N ALA A 377 6.62 -25.63 -29.62
CA ALA A 377 6.74 -27.01 -30.09
C ALA A 377 5.63 -27.38 -31.09
N LYS A 378 4.38 -26.99 -30.81
CA LYS A 378 3.24 -27.18 -31.70
C LYS A 378 3.41 -26.47 -33.04
N ARG A 379 3.85 -25.20 -33.04
CA ARG A 379 4.11 -24.43 -34.28
C ARG A 379 5.22 -25.04 -35.13
N MET A 380 6.20 -25.70 -34.51
CA MET A 380 7.28 -26.40 -35.20
C MET A 380 6.92 -27.85 -35.61
N ASN A 381 5.77 -28.36 -35.18
CA ASN A 381 5.33 -29.74 -35.33
C ASN A 381 6.35 -30.75 -34.73
N ILE A 382 6.80 -30.47 -33.50
CA ILE A 382 7.75 -31.31 -32.75
C ILE A 382 7.12 -31.73 -31.43
N ASN A 383 7.32 -33.00 -31.01
CA ASN A 383 6.88 -33.47 -29.71
C ASN A 383 7.74 -32.82 -28.61
N PRO A 384 7.16 -32.24 -27.54
CA PRO A 384 7.90 -31.60 -26.46
C PRO A 384 9.05 -32.42 -25.86
N LYS A 385 8.94 -33.76 -25.84
CA LYS A 385 10.00 -34.65 -25.35
C LYS A 385 11.33 -34.55 -26.12
N TYR A 386 11.28 -34.08 -27.37
CA TYR A 386 12.47 -33.85 -28.21
C TYR A 386 12.92 -32.38 -28.21
N CYS A 387 12.34 -31.55 -27.34
CA CYS A 387 12.69 -30.13 -27.24
C CYS A 387 13.66 -29.88 -26.08
N VAL A 388 14.57 -28.94 -26.31
CA VAL A 388 15.46 -28.39 -25.29
C VAL A 388 15.16 -26.91 -25.12
N VAL A 389 14.90 -26.51 -23.89
CA VAL A 389 14.64 -25.14 -23.45
C VAL A 389 15.93 -24.58 -22.86
N ILE A 390 16.32 -23.39 -23.30
CA ILE A 390 17.49 -22.67 -22.79
C ILE A 390 16.99 -21.38 -22.14
N GLU A 391 17.21 -21.20 -20.84
CA GLU A 391 16.69 -20.07 -20.04
C GLU A 391 17.71 -19.58 -19.01
N ASP A 392 17.62 -18.31 -18.63
CA ASP A 392 18.45 -17.66 -17.61
C ASP A 392 17.67 -17.32 -16.32
N ALA A 393 16.37 -17.68 -16.27
CA ALA A 393 15.48 -17.41 -15.14
C ALA A 393 14.80 -18.67 -14.59
N ILE A 394 14.59 -18.71 -13.27
CA ILE A 394 13.95 -19.81 -12.52
C ILE A 394 12.57 -20.15 -13.11
N GLU A 395 11.72 -19.14 -13.32
CA GLU A 395 10.36 -19.35 -13.87
C GLU A 395 10.39 -19.96 -15.29
N GLY A 396 11.42 -19.62 -16.08
CA GLY A 396 11.64 -20.19 -17.40
C GLY A 396 12.02 -21.67 -17.35
N ILE A 397 12.93 -22.03 -16.45
CA ILE A 397 13.31 -23.44 -16.23
C ILE A 397 12.09 -24.24 -15.74
N ASN A 398 11.34 -23.74 -14.76
CA ASN A 398 10.12 -24.40 -14.28
C ASN A 398 9.08 -24.62 -15.40
N ALA A 399 8.86 -23.62 -16.26
CA ALA A 399 7.97 -23.78 -17.40
C ALA A 399 8.47 -24.84 -18.40
N GLY A 400 9.77 -24.95 -18.63
CA GLY A 400 10.36 -25.98 -19.48
C GLY A 400 10.19 -27.39 -18.90
N LEU A 401 10.43 -27.56 -17.59
CA LEU A 401 10.21 -28.81 -16.87
C LEU A 401 8.73 -29.22 -16.90
N ASN A 402 7.81 -28.28 -16.65
CA ASN A 402 6.36 -28.49 -16.72
C ASN A 402 5.89 -28.84 -18.14
N ALA A 403 6.60 -28.37 -19.17
CA ALA A 403 6.34 -28.71 -20.58
C ALA A 403 6.87 -30.10 -20.96
N ASN A 404 7.50 -30.81 -20.01
CA ASN A 404 8.20 -32.07 -20.23
C ASN A 404 9.32 -31.97 -21.27
N MET A 405 10.02 -30.83 -21.28
CA MET A 405 11.18 -30.55 -22.12
C MET A 405 12.47 -30.58 -21.30
N ILE A 406 13.61 -30.83 -21.95
CA ILE A 406 14.94 -30.72 -21.31
C ILE A 406 15.26 -29.24 -21.11
N THR A 407 15.89 -28.89 -20.00
CA THR A 407 16.18 -27.53 -19.60
C THR A 407 17.67 -27.29 -19.40
N ILE A 408 18.19 -26.23 -20.02
CA ILE A 408 19.56 -25.77 -19.83
C ILE A 408 19.51 -24.36 -19.24
N GLY A 409 20.02 -24.21 -18.02
CA GLY A 409 20.18 -22.93 -17.34
C GLY A 409 21.42 -22.18 -17.82
N ILE A 410 21.28 -20.91 -18.21
CA ILE A 410 22.39 -20.00 -18.52
C ILE A 410 22.66 -19.09 -17.33
N ALA A 411 23.76 -19.33 -16.64
CA ALA A 411 24.19 -18.56 -15.49
C ALA A 411 25.24 -17.50 -15.86
N ARG A 412 24.84 -16.49 -16.63
CA ARG A 412 25.77 -15.42 -17.08
C ARG A 412 26.21 -14.46 -15.97
N HIS A 413 25.45 -14.38 -14.89
CA HIS A 413 25.65 -13.40 -13.82
C HIS A 413 26.06 -14.04 -12.49
N GLY A 414 26.59 -15.27 -12.51
CA GLY A 414 26.97 -16.00 -11.30
C GLY A 414 25.77 -16.52 -10.48
N ASN A 415 24.65 -16.78 -11.16
CA ASN A 415 23.41 -17.31 -10.60
C ASN A 415 23.28 -18.84 -10.75
N GLU A 416 24.39 -19.57 -10.75
CA GLU A 416 24.40 -21.03 -10.97
C GLU A 416 23.54 -21.77 -9.93
N LYS A 417 23.57 -21.31 -8.67
CA LYS A 417 22.79 -21.92 -7.57
C LYS A 417 21.28 -21.77 -7.77
N GLU A 418 20.84 -20.69 -8.39
CA GLU A 418 19.41 -20.42 -8.63
C GLU A 418 18.86 -21.32 -9.73
N LEU A 419 19.68 -21.60 -10.74
CA LEU A 419 19.31 -22.44 -11.89
C LEU A 419 19.65 -23.93 -11.70
N ALA A 420 20.11 -24.34 -10.51
CA ALA A 420 20.58 -25.69 -10.22
C ALA A 420 19.53 -26.81 -10.39
N HIS A 421 18.25 -26.43 -10.53
CA HIS A 421 17.14 -27.35 -10.80
C HIS A 421 16.93 -27.63 -12.29
N ALA A 422 17.68 -26.98 -13.18
CA ALA A 422 17.73 -27.35 -14.61
C ALA A 422 18.47 -28.67 -14.83
N ASP A 423 18.23 -29.34 -15.96
CA ASP A 423 18.94 -30.58 -16.32
C ASP A 423 20.46 -30.36 -16.52
N LEU A 424 20.84 -29.16 -16.96
CA LEU A 424 22.23 -28.71 -17.08
C LEU A 424 22.32 -27.21 -16.82
N VAL A 425 23.40 -26.75 -16.16
CA VAL A 425 23.71 -25.32 -16.02
C VAL A 425 25.05 -25.01 -16.68
N VAL A 426 25.07 -23.99 -17.53
CA VAL A 426 26.27 -23.47 -18.21
C VAL A 426 26.41 -21.98 -17.99
N ASN A 427 27.64 -21.47 -17.96
CA ASN A 427 27.92 -20.04 -17.83
C ASN A 427 28.05 -19.31 -19.18
N THR A 428 28.14 -20.05 -20.29
CA THR A 428 28.19 -19.52 -21.66
C THR A 428 27.57 -20.51 -22.63
N LEU A 429 26.98 -19.99 -23.72
CA LEU A 429 26.41 -20.81 -24.79
C LEU A 429 27.46 -21.56 -25.60
N LYS A 430 28.74 -21.13 -25.56
CA LYS A 430 29.84 -21.82 -26.24
C LYS A 430 30.06 -23.27 -25.77
N LYS A 431 29.52 -23.62 -24.59
CA LYS A 431 29.60 -24.98 -24.04
C LYS A 431 28.51 -25.92 -24.57
N ILE A 432 27.57 -25.40 -25.35
CA ILE A 432 26.48 -26.19 -25.93
C ILE A 432 26.86 -26.57 -27.35
N ASP A 433 26.97 -27.88 -27.59
CA ASP A 433 27.14 -28.45 -28.91
C ASP A 433 26.12 -29.57 -29.16
N ILE A 434 26.10 -30.11 -30.38
CA ILE A 434 25.13 -31.13 -30.78
C ILE A 434 25.33 -32.45 -30.04
N ASN A 435 26.58 -32.80 -29.74
CA ASN A 435 26.89 -34.03 -29.01
C ASN A 435 26.31 -33.96 -27.59
N LEU A 436 26.41 -32.80 -26.94
CA LEU A 436 25.83 -32.55 -25.63
C LEU A 436 24.30 -32.58 -25.68
N LEU A 437 23.68 -31.95 -26.68
CA LEU A 437 22.22 -31.95 -26.85
C LEU A 437 21.68 -33.38 -27.05
N ASN A 438 22.31 -34.17 -27.92
CA ASN A 438 21.94 -35.57 -28.13
C ASN A 438 22.10 -36.39 -26.84
N LYS A 439 23.22 -36.23 -26.12
CA LYS A 439 23.46 -36.92 -24.84
C LYS A 439 22.40 -36.59 -23.77
N LEU A 440 21.88 -35.36 -23.75
CA LEU A 440 20.81 -34.98 -22.84
C LEU A 440 19.48 -35.63 -23.24
N LEU A 441 19.17 -35.65 -24.53
CA LEU A 441 17.95 -36.31 -25.06
C LEU A 441 17.97 -37.82 -24.81
N ASP A 442 19.09 -38.49 -25.06
CA ASP A 442 19.25 -39.94 -24.86
C ASP A 442 19.14 -40.37 -23.40
N ARG A 443 19.41 -39.48 -22.43
CA ARG A 443 19.26 -39.78 -20.99
C ARG A 443 17.81 -39.79 -20.53
N ARG A 444 16.90 -39.21 -21.31
CA ARG A 444 15.51 -38.97 -20.93
C ARG A 444 14.52 -39.84 -21.70
N LEU A 445 14.90 -40.29 -22.91
CA LEU A 445 14.17 -41.26 -23.73
C LEU A 445 14.50 -42.68 -23.29
#